data_AF-A0A2T2TE71-F1
#
_entry.id   AF-A0A2T2TE71-F1
#
_cell.length_a   1.000
_cell.length_b   1.000
_cell.length_c   1.000
_cell.angle_alpha   90.00
_cell.angle_beta   90.00
_cell.angle_gamma   90.00
#
_symmetry.space_group_name_H-M   'P 1'
#
loop_
_entity.id
_entity.type
_entity.pdbx_description
1 polymer ?
#
loop_
_entity_poly.entity_id
_entity_poly.type
_entity_poly.pdbx_seq_one_letter_code
_entity_poly.pdbx_strand_id
1 'polypeptide(L)'
;PVQVMDPKGPEGRGLIVAVARSYRTQLRSLRDALLASLQRTDRAPHIDYYYNVRRERWYRTGFDGQSFFLEQIPRADVVLEQRAYLDTVRTSGSAPASDESSP
;
A
#
# COMPACT_ATOMS: atom_id res chain seq x y z
N PRO A 1 1.90 -20.44 18.06
CA PRO A 1 1.07 -19.65 17.13
C PRO A 1 1.93 -18.55 16.48
N VAL A 2 1.76 -18.33 15.18
CA VAL A 2 2.35 -17.21 14.42
C VAL A 2 1.22 -16.25 14.05
N GLN A 3 1.43 -14.96 14.26
CA GLN A 3 0.49 -13.91 13.89
C GLN A 3 1.18 -12.93 12.96
N VAL A 4 0.50 -12.56 11.87
CA VAL A 4 0.96 -11.55 10.93
C VAL A 4 -0.08 -10.43 10.90
N MET A 5 0.37 -9.19 11.02
CA MET A 5 -0.50 -8.03 11.09
C MET A 5 0.03 -6.88 10.24
N ASP A 6 -0.90 -6.13 9.68
CA ASP A 6 -0.66 -4.79 9.12
C ASP A 6 -1.51 -3.76 9.88
N PRO A 7 -1.01 -3.19 10.99
CA PRO A 7 -1.81 -2.34 11.86
C PRO A 7 -2.01 -0.92 11.33
N LYS A 8 -1.24 -0.52 10.30
CA LYS A 8 -1.28 0.84 9.74
C LYS A 8 -1.71 0.86 8.27
N GLY A 9 -1.93 -0.31 7.66
CA GLY A 9 -2.34 -0.41 6.27
C GLY A 9 -1.36 0.34 5.36
N PRO A 10 -1.86 1.12 4.39
CA PRO A 10 -1.02 1.87 3.47
C PRO A 10 -0.20 3.01 4.13
N GLU A 11 -0.54 3.44 5.35
CA GLU A 11 0.25 4.42 6.11
C GLU A 11 1.46 3.77 6.82
N GLY A 12 1.50 2.43 6.86
CA GLY A 12 2.53 1.64 7.49
C GLY A 12 3.73 1.33 6.59
N ARG A 13 4.78 0.77 7.20
CA ARG A 13 5.93 0.21 6.48
C ARG A 13 6.04 -1.27 6.81
N GLY A 14 5.35 -2.10 6.03
CA GLY A 14 5.48 -3.56 6.06
C GLY A 14 4.63 -4.27 7.12
N LEU A 15 4.94 -5.54 7.35
CA LEU A 15 4.18 -6.45 8.20
C LEU A 15 4.84 -6.67 9.55
N ILE A 16 4.03 -6.75 10.61
CA ILE A 16 4.47 -7.23 11.92
C ILE A 16 4.27 -8.74 11.96
N VAL A 17 5.34 -9.47 12.25
CA VAL A 17 5.30 -10.90 12.53
C VAL A 17 5.54 -11.11 14.03
N ALA A 18 4.59 -11.76 14.70
CA ALA A 18 4.65 -12.09 16.11
C ALA A 18 4.55 -13.60 16.32
N VAL A 19 5.23 -14.10 17.34
CA VAL A 19 5.22 -15.52 17.71
C VAL A 19 5.10 -15.66 19.23
N ALA A 20 4.61 -16.80 19.69
CA ALA A 20 4.65 -17.11 21.12
C ALA A 20 6.10 -17.08 21.65
N ARG A 21 6.27 -16.69 22.93
CA ARG A 21 7.59 -16.47 23.55
C ARG A 21 8.54 -17.66 23.42
N SER A 22 8.02 -18.89 23.47
CA SER A 22 8.79 -20.13 23.27
C SER A 22 9.51 -20.19 21.93
N TYR A 23 9.01 -19.48 20.91
CA TYR A 23 9.57 -19.44 19.56
C TYR A 23 10.40 -18.19 19.27
N ARG A 24 10.80 -17.42 20.30
CA ARG A 24 11.52 -16.15 20.12
C ARG A 24 12.80 -16.31 19.31
N THR A 25 13.52 -17.42 19.50
CA THR A 25 14.80 -17.66 18.79
C THR A 25 14.56 -17.98 17.31
N GLN A 26 13.40 -18.49 16.94
CA GLN A 26 12.98 -18.80 15.57
C GLN A 26 12.25 -17.65 14.87
N LEU A 27 11.93 -16.56 15.57
CA LEU A 27 11.14 -15.45 15.01
C LEU A 27 11.74 -14.92 13.70
N ARG A 28 13.06 -14.74 13.65
CA ARG A 28 13.73 -14.23 12.46
C ARG A 28 13.61 -15.20 11.28
N SER A 29 13.91 -16.48 11.48
CA SER A 29 13.84 -17.47 10.39
C SER A 29 12.41 -17.66 9.90
N LEU A 30 11.43 -17.64 10.80
CA LEU A 30 10.00 -17.69 10.45
C LEU A 30 9.57 -16.48 9.62
N ARG A 31 9.96 -15.27 10.05
CA ARG A 31 9.69 -14.03 9.29
C ARG A 31 10.32 -14.12 7.89
N ASP A 32 11.58 -14.49 7.82
CA ASP A 32 12.33 -14.51 6.56
C ASP A 32 11.73 -15.56 5.60
N ALA A 33 11.34 -16.74 6.11
CA ALA A 33 10.64 -17.76 5.33
C ALA A 33 9.27 -17.28 4.81
N LEU A 34 8.50 -16.58 5.64
CA LEU A 34 7.17 -16.07 5.27
C LEU A 34 7.24 -14.95 4.23
N LEU A 35 8.27 -14.11 4.31
CA LEU A 35 8.45 -12.97 3.39
C LEU A 35 9.24 -13.33 2.12
N ALA A 36 9.88 -14.50 2.05
CA ALA A 36 10.74 -14.88 0.93
C ALA A 36 10.03 -14.87 -0.43
N SER A 37 8.73 -15.25 -0.46
CA SER A 37 7.92 -15.21 -1.69
C SER A 37 7.61 -13.79 -2.14
N LEU A 38 7.48 -12.84 -1.20
CA LEU A 38 7.14 -11.45 -1.48
C LEU A 38 8.34 -10.63 -1.96
N GLN A 39 9.57 -11.11 -1.74
CA GLN A 39 10.80 -10.41 -2.11
C GLN A 39 11.20 -10.59 -3.58
N ARG A 40 10.65 -11.59 -4.28
CA ARG A 40 11.11 -12.02 -5.60
C ARG A 40 10.32 -11.45 -6.77
N THR A 41 9.37 -10.56 -6.51
CA THR A 41 8.46 -10.05 -7.54
C THR A 41 8.74 -8.57 -7.76
N ASP A 42 9.06 -8.20 -9.01
CA ASP A 42 9.02 -6.82 -9.43
C ASP A 42 7.62 -6.27 -9.15
N ARG A 43 7.54 -5.18 -8.39
CA ARG A 43 6.25 -4.65 -7.95
C ARG A 43 5.51 -4.09 -9.17
N ALA A 44 4.49 -4.79 -9.61
CA ALA A 44 3.56 -4.27 -10.60
C ALA A 44 2.78 -3.07 -10.04
N PRO A 45 2.45 -2.07 -10.88
CA PRO A 45 1.50 -1.04 -10.52
C PRO A 45 0.18 -1.65 -10.06
N HIS A 46 -0.38 -1.12 -8.96
CA HIS A 46 -1.63 -1.58 -8.38
C HIS A 46 -2.32 -0.45 -7.64
N ILE A 47 -3.63 -0.61 -7.43
CA ILE A 47 -4.46 0.35 -6.73
C ILE A 47 -5.58 -0.38 -6.00
N ASP A 48 -5.92 0.12 -4.81
CA ASP A 48 -6.96 -0.40 -3.95
C ASP A 48 -7.69 0.73 -3.23
N TYR A 49 -8.89 0.41 -2.73
CA TYR A 49 -9.63 1.26 -1.81
C TYR A 49 -9.27 0.92 -0.37
N TYR A 50 -9.01 1.95 0.43
CA TYR A 50 -8.73 1.83 1.87
C TYR A 50 -9.67 2.72 2.66
N TYR A 51 -10.39 2.15 3.62
CA TYR A 51 -11.18 2.91 4.58
C TYR A 51 -10.43 3.06 5.90
N ASN A 52 -10.05 4.29 6.24
CA ASN A 52 -9.44 4.58 7.55
C ASN A 52 -10.56 4.77 8.58
N VAL A 53 -10.78 3.74 9.41
CA VAL A 53 -11.82 3.75 10.45
C VAL A 53 -11.61 4.87 11.47
N ARG A 54 -10.37 5.22 11.82
CA ARG A 54 -10.09 6.26 12.82
C ARG A 54 -10.44 7.66 12.33
N ARG A 55 -10.32 7.90 11.02
CA ARG A 55 -10.60 9.19 10.39
C ARG A 55 -11.97 9.24 9.72
N GLU A 56 -12.63 8.09 9.60
CA GLU A 56 -13.88 7.91 8.86
C GLU A 56 -13.79 8.41 7.42
N ARG A 57 -12.63 8.20 6.77
CA ARG A 57 -12.34 8.65 5.40
C ARG A 57 -11.99 7.50 4.49
N TRP A 58 -12.41 7.64 3.23
CA TRP A 58 -12.00 6.76 2.14
C TRP A 58 -10.74 7.29 1.48
N TYR A 59 -9.90 6.36 1.08
CA TYR A 59 -8.67 6.61 0.36
C TYR A 59 -8.55 5.68 -0.83
N ARG A 60 -7.85 6.17 -1.85
CA ARG A 60 -7.29 5.40 -2.94
C ARG A 60 -5.80 5.26 -2.67
N THR A 61 -5.28 4.05 -2.68
CA THR A 61 -3.87 3.79 -2.36
C THR A 61 -3.28 2.78 -3.31
N GLY A 62 -1.96 2.81 -3.50
CA GLY A 62 -1.30 1.84 -4.34
C GLY A 62 0.12 2.22 -4.69
N PHE A 63 0.61 1.60 -5.75
CA PHE A 63 1.90 1.89 -6.37
C PHE A 63 1.65 2.17 -7.85
N ASP A 64 2.10 3.31 -8.34
CA ASP A 64 1.87 3.73 -9.73
C ASP A 64 2.94 3.20 -10.71
N GLY A 65 3.96 2.48 -10.20
CA GLY A 65 5.13 2.04 -10.96
C GLY A 65 6.42 2.79 -10.60
N GLN A 66 6.30 3.94 -9.94
CA GLN A 66 7.41 4.79 -9.50
C GLN A 66 7.35 5.04 -7.99
N SER A 67 6.17 5.37 -7.47
CA SER A 67 5.95 5.82 -6.11
C SER A 67 4.68 5.22 -5.48
N PHE A 68 4.66 5.19 -4.16
CA PHE A 68 3.46 4.84 -3.41
C PHE A 68 2.61 6.08 -3.18
N PHE A 69 1.29 5.92 -3.27
CA PHE A 69 0.34 7.00 -3.02
C PHE A 69 -0.75 6.60 -2.03
N LEU A 70 -1.30 7.63 -1.37
CA LEU A 70 -2.46 7.55 -0.49
C LEU A 70 -3.26 8.85 -0.65
N GLU A 71 -4.29 8.79 -1.50
CA GLU A 71 -5.11 9.93 -1.88
C GLU A 71 -6.48 9.82 -1.20
N GLN A 72 -6.93 10.88 -0.52
CA GLN A 72 -8.28 10.89 0.04
C GLN A 72 -9.31 11.04 -1.08
N ILE A 73 -10.36 10.21 -1.06
CA ILE A 73 -11.46 10.27 -2.03
C ILE A 73 -12.81 10.34 -1.33
N PRO A 74 -13.86 10.90 -1.96
CA PRO A 74 -15.21 10.81 -1.43
C PRO A 74 -15.74 9.37 -1.51
N ARG A 75 -16.66 9.00 -0.61
CA ARG A 75 -17.33 7.69 -0.62
C ARG A 75 -18.04 7.38 -1.95
N ALA A 76 -18.51 8.41 -2.65
CA ALA A 76 -19.19 8.29 -3.94
C ALA A 76 -18.29 7.67 -5.04
N ASP A 77 -16.97 7.83 -4.92
CA ASP A 77 -15.99 7.31 -5.88
C ASP A 77 -15.59 5.85 -5.59
N VAL A 78 -16.18 5.24 -4.55
CA VAL A 78 -15.94 3.86 -4.16
C VAL A 78 -17.05 2.98 -4.72
N VAL A 79 -16.69 2.15 -5.70
CA VAL A 79 -17.58 1.13 -6.24
C VAL A 79 -17.45 -0.12 -5.38
N LEU A 80 -18.51 -0.46 -4.65
CA LEU A 80 -18.54 -1.66 -3.82
C LEU A 80 -18.36 -2.90 -4.68
N GLU A 81 -17.65 -3.90 -4.14
CA GLU A 81 -17.37 -5.19 -4.79
C GLU A 81 -16.51 -5.12 -6.06
N GLN A 82 -16.09 -3.92 -6.47
CA GLN A 82 -15.16 -3.71 -7.57
C GLN A 82 -13.81 -3.24 -7.04
N ARG A 83 -12.73 -3.77 -7.61
CA ARG A 83 -11.38 -3.24 -7.34
C ARG A 83 -11.24 -1.86 -7.95
N ALA A 84 -10.48 -1.00 -7.28
CA ALA A 84 -10.06 0.26 -7.87
C ALA A 84 -9.32 -0.04 -9.20
N TYR A 85 -9.52 0.83 -10.19
CA TYR A 85 -8.90 0.69 -11.49
C TYR A 85 -7.79 1.73 -11.65
N LEU A 86 -6.61 1.27 -12.05
CA LEU A 86 -5.48 2.13 -12.40
C LEU A 86 -5.42 2.20 -13.92
N ASP A 87 -5.74 3.35 -14.49
CA ASP A 87 -5.49 3.63 -15.90
C ASP A 87 -3.98 3.86 -16.09
N THR A 88 -3.24 2.77 -16.31
CA THR A 88 -1.78 2.79 -16.47
C THR A 88 -1.32 3.56 -17.71
N VAL A 89 -2.23 4.01 -18.59
CA VAL A 89 -1.91 4.77 -19.80
C VAL A 89 -1.79 6.28 -19.53
N ARG A 90 -2.45 6.83 -18.50
CA ARG A 90 -2.45 8.28 -18.22
C ARG A 90 -1.36 8.79 -17.29
N THR A 91 -0.81 7.95 -16.41
CA THR A 91 0.09 8.42 -15.34
C THR A 91 1.46 8.92 -15.83
N SER A 92 1.77 8.76 -17.12
CA SER A 92 2.96 9.36 -17.73
C SER A 92 2.85 10.87 -18.00
N GLY A 93 1.68 11.49 -17.77
CA GLY A 93 1.36 12.84 -18.27
C GLY A 93 1.04 13.92 -17.23
N SER A 94 1.32 13.74 -15.94
CA SER A 94 1.06 14.79 -14.94
C SER A 94 2.28 15.05 -14.07
N ALA A 95 3.31 15.64 -14.69
CA ALA A 95 4.20 16.53 -13.97
C ALA A 95 3.45 17.88 -13.76
N PRO A 96 3.53 18.51 -12.58
CA PRO A 96 3.01 19.87 -12.42
C PRO A 96 3.80 20.81 -13.34
N ALA A 97 3.09 21.66 -14.09
CA ALA A 97 3.72 22.71 -14.88
C ALA A 97 4.49 23.64 -13.94
N SER A 98 5.82 23.68 -14.08
CA SER A 98 6.64 24.71 -13.47
C SER A 98 6.26 26.04 -14.12
N ASP A 99 5.59 26.91 -13.37
CA ASP A 99 5.43 28.32 -13.73
C ASP A 99 6.80 28.98 -13.76
N GLU A 100 7.42 29.02 -14.95
CA GLU A 100 8.60 29.84 -15.20
C GLU A 100 8.11 31.26 -15.53
N SER A 101 7.89 32.06 -14.49
CA SER A 101 7.82 33.51 -14.62
C SER A 101 9.23 34.04 -14.85
N SER A 102 9.49 34.63 -16.02
CA SER A 102 10.67 35.46 -16.26
C SER A 102 10.24 36.91 -16.56
N PRO A 103 10.95 37.92 -16.03
CA PRO A 103 10.72 39.35 -16.30
C PRO A 103 11.22 39.79 -17.69
#